data_AF-A0A7X6TD63-F1
#
_entry.id   AF-A0A7X6TD63-F1
#
_cell.length_a   1.000
_cell.length_b   1.000
_cell.length_c   1.000
_cell.angle_alpha   90.00
_cell.angle_beta   90.00
_cell.angle_gamma   90.00
#
_symmetry.space_group_name_H-M   'P 1'
#
loop_
_entity.id
_entity.type
_entity.pdbx_description
1 polymer ?
#
loop_
_entity_poly.entity_id
_entity_poly.type
_entity_poly.pdbx_seq_one_letter_code
_entity_poly.pdbx_strand_id
1 'polypeptide(L)'
;MKKTVIVLAMAILFQGIAFAQLKFGVKAGANISNLSGYTSQDLINDIKGATSYQFGVLAKVKLGDFVCLQPEVLLSMKGAELANDQSNA
;
A
#
# COMPACT_ATOMS: atom_id res chain seq x y z
N MET A 1 -38.45 18.32 -18.89
CA MET A 1 -37.86 19.39 -18.07
C MET A 1 -37.97 19.11 -16.57
N LYS A 2 -39.16 18.91 -15.99
CA LYS A 2 -39.32 18.65 -14.53
C LYS A 2 -38.53 17.42 -14.02
N LYS A 3 -38.46 16.35 -14.80
CA LYS A 3 -37.72 15.10 -14.47
C LYS A 3 -36.20 15.30 -14.45
N THR A 4 -35.69 16.10 -15.38
CA THR A 4 -34.26 16.43 -15.51
C THR A 4 -33.77 17.27 -14.33
N VAL A 5 -34.60 18.22 -13.87
CA VAL A 5 -34.31 19.05 -12.68
C VAL A 5 -34.26 18.19 -11.41
N ILE A 6 -35.14 17.20 -11.28
CA ILE A 6 -35.12 16.27 -10.13
C ILE A 6 -33.87 15.40 -10.14
N VAL A 7 -33.49 14.84 -11.29
CA VAL A 7 -32.26 14.02 -11.42
C VAL A 7 -31.02 14.85 -11.10
N LEU A 8 -30.95 16.09 -11.59
CA LEU A 8 -29.82 16.99 -11.33
C LEU A 8 -29.77 17.41 -9.85
N ALA A 9 -30.91 17.70 -9.23
CA ALA A 9 -31.00 18.00 -7.81
C ALA A 9 -30.57 16.80 -6.94
N MET A 10 -30.97 15.58 -7.31
CA MET A 10 -30.51 14.36 -6.64
C MET A 10 -29.00 14.15 -6.78
N ALA A 11 -28.43 14.36 -7.98
CA ALA A 11 -26.99 14.23 -8.20
C ALA A 11 -26.18 15.22 -7.36
N ILE A 12 -26.68 16.45 -7.14
CA ILE A 12 -26.05 17.45 -6.27
C ILE A 12 -26.12 17.01 -4.79
N LEU A 13 -27.25 16.47 -4.35
CA LEU A 13 -27.42 15.99 -2.96
C LEU A 13 -26.53 14.78 -2.64
N PHE A 14 -26.27 13.89 -3.60
CA PHE A 14 -25.39 12.73 -3.42
C PHE A 14 -23.90 13.10 -3.28
N GLN A 15 -23.47 14.28 -3.76
CA GLN A 15 -22.07 14.70 -3.64
C GLN A 15 -21.64 15.03 -2.21
N GLY A 16 -22.56 15.47 -1.34
CA GLY A 16 -22.25 15.88 0.03
C GLY A 16 -21.85 14.73 0.97
N ILE A 17 -22.32 13.51 0.70
CA ILE A 17 -22.07 12.34 1.56
C ILE A 17 -20.64 11.78 1.32
N ALA A 18 -20.13 11.91 0.10
CA ALA A 18 -18.84 11.33 -0.30
C ALA A 18 -17.63 11.95 0.43
N PHE A 19 -17.66 13.24 0.74
CA PHE A 19 -16.51 13.94 1.35
C PHE A 19 -16.40 13.72 2.86
N ALA A 20 -17.50 13.48 3.58
CA ALA A 20 -17.48 13.24 5.03
C ALA A 20 -16.92 11.86 5.42
N GLN A 21 -16.97 10.90 4.49
CA GLN A 21 -16.52 9.54 4.69
C GLN A 21 -15.03 9.33 4.36
N LEU A 22 -14.38 10.35 3.76
CA LEU A 22 -12.99 10.33 3.31
C LEU A 22 -12.05 10.81 4.42
N LYS A 23 -11.12 9.94 4.85
CA LYS A 23 -10.07 10.26 5.82
C LYS A 23 -8.70 9.96 5.22
N PHE A 24 -7.77 10.91 5.30
CA PHE A 24 -6.39 10.68 4.90
C PHE A 24 -5.56 10.18 6.08
N GLY A 25 -4.53 9.40 5.78
CA GLY A 25 -3.59 8.88 6.75
C GLY A 25 -2.22 8.63 6.14
N VAL A 26 -1.24 8.42 7.02
CA VAL A 26 0.11 8.00 6.67
C VAL A 26 0.39 6.63 7.28
N LYS A 27 1.24 5.84 6.64
CA LYS A 27 1.67 4.53 7.09
C LYS A 27 3.19 4.46 7.01
N ALA A 28 3.84 3.97 8.05
CA ALA A 28 5.26 3.68 8.07
C ALA A 28 5.46 2.33 8.76
N GLY A 29 6.47 1.57 8.34
CA GLY A 29 6.76 0.27 8.94
C GLY A 29 8.05 -0.35 8.41
N ALA A 30 8.43 -1.47 9.00
CA ALA A 30 9.49 -2.32 8.50
C ALA A 30 8.89 -3.51 7.73
N ASN A 31 9.61 -3.97 6.72
CA ASN A 31 9.30 -5.17 5.95
C ASN A 31 10.47 -6.14 6.13
N ILE A 32 10.17 -7.39 6.45
CA ILE A 32 11.17 -8.47 6.51
C ILE A 32 10.83 -9.40 5.35
N SER A 33 11.68 -9.40 4.33
CA SER A 33 11.48 -10.22 3.14
C SER A 33 12.58 -11.27 3.00
N ASN A 34 12.16 -12.52 2.78
CA ASN A 34 13.07 -13.61 2.42
C ASN A 34 13.01 -13.80 0.90
N LEU A 35 14.17 -13.97 0.28
CA LEU A 35 14.28 -14.29 -1.14
C LEU A 35 14.49 -15.80 -1.29
N SER A 36 13.48 -16.50 -1.80
CA SER A 36 13.54 -17.93 -2.12
C SER A 36 13.62 -18.12 -3.64
N GLY A 37 14.66 -18.79 -4.13
CA GLY A 37 14.83 -19.15 -5.54
C GLY A 37 15.27 -20.61 -5.69
N TYR A 38 14.96 -21.24 -6.82
CA TYR A 38 15.47 -22.56 -7.16
C TYR A 38 16.86 -22.39 -7.80
N THR A 39 17.90 -22.56 -7.00
CA THR A 39 19.30 -22.59 -7.44
C THR A 39 20.01 -23.66 -6.62
N SER A 40 21.11 -24.21 -7.13
CA SER A 40 21.93 -25.20 -6.44
C SER A 40 22.04 -24.87 -4.95
N GLN A 41 21.82 -25.89 -4.10
CA GLN A 41 21.62 -25.80 -2.65
C GLN A 41 22.65 -24.92 -1.91
N ASP A 42 23.83 -24.72 -2.49
CA ASP A 42 24.92 -23.90 -1.97
C ASP A 42 24.70 -22.37 -2.08
N LEU A 43 23.90 -21.87 -3.03
CA LEU A 43 23.66 -20.42 -3.19
C LEU A 43 22.46 -19.90 -2.40
N ILE A 44 21.57 -20.78 -1.94
CA ILE A 44 20.35 -20.41 -1.20
C ILE A 44 20.66 -20.15 0.28
N ASN A 45 21.68 -20.80 0.84
CA ASN A 45 22.05 -20.65 2.25
C ASN A 45 22.67 -19.28 2.59
N ASP A 46 23.21 -18.56 1.61
CA ASP A 46 23.86 -17.25 1.81
C ASP A 46 22.93 -16.05 1.60
N ILE A 47 21.68 -16.28 1.17
CA ILE A 47 20.72 -15.19 0.96
C ILE A 47 19.98 -14.91 2.27
N LYS A 48 20.57 -14.05 3.10
CA LYS A 48 19.93 -13.56 4.33
C LYS A 48 18.78 -12.62 3.98
N GLY A 49 17.61 -12.85 4.57
CA GLY A 49 16.45 -11.98 4.39
C GLY A 49 16.78 -10.53 4.75
N ALA A 50 16.47 -9.58 3.86
CA ALA A 50 16.70 -8.17 4.13
C ALA A 50 15.56 -7.60 4.97
N THR A 51 15.94 -6.85 6.01
CA THR A 51 15.02 -5.94 6.69
C THR A 51 15.05 -4.62 5.93
N SER A 52 13.88 -4.17 5.49
CA SER A 52 13.71 -2.92 4.77
C SER A 52 12.61 -2.08 5.40
N TYR A 53 12.47 -0.84 4.95
CA TYR A 53 11.46 0.09 5.45
C TYR A 53 10.45 0.45 4.36
N GLN A 54 9.23 0.75 4.78
CA GLN A 54 8.16 1.20 3.91
C GLN A 54 7.46 2.42 4.49
N PHE A 55 7.14 3.37 3.62
CA PHE A 55 6.43 4.60 3.94
C PHE A 55 5.34 4.82 2.89
N GLY A 56 4.17 5.26 3.31
CA GLY A 56 3.05 5.43 2.40
C GLY A 56 2.00 6.40 2.90
N VAL A 57 1.15 6.81 1.98
CA VAL A 57 -0.04 7.62 2.25
C VAL A 57 -1.26 6.80 1.84
N LEU A 58 -2.34 6.96 2.58
CA LEU A 58 -3.59 6.25 2.35
C LEU A 58 -4.77 7.20 2.46
N ALA A 59 -5.81 6.89 1.71
CA ALA A 59 -7.12 7.46 1.90
C ALA A 59 -8.07 6.34 2.33
N LYS A 60 -8.95 6.63 3.29
CA LYS A 60 -9.92 5.69 3.84
C LYS A 60 -11.31 6.23 3.54
N VAL A 61 -12.07 5.46 2.78
CA VAL A 61 -13.45 5.75 2.42
C VAL A 61 -14.34 4.78 3.17
N LYS A 62 -15.13 5.28 4.12
CA LYS A 62 -16.12 4.45 4.81
C LYS A 62 -17.32 4.17 3.91
N LEU A 63 -17.60 2.89 3.64
CA LEU A 63 -18.81 2.46 2.91
C LEU A 63 -19.98 2.16 3.85
N GLY A 64 -19.70 2.06 5.16
CA GLY A 64 -20.65 1.85 6.24
C GLY A 64 -19.89 1.75 7.56
N ASP A 65 -20.53 1.20 8.59
CA ASP A 65 -19.92 1.08 9.92
C ASP A 65 -18.88 -0.05 10.00
N PHE A 66 -19.03 -1.09 9.17
CA PHE A 66 -18.19 -2.29 9.21
C PHE A 66 -17.19 -2.39 8.06
N VAL A 67 -17.45 -1.74 6.91
CA VAL A 67 -16.65 -1.90 5.69
C VAL A 67 -16.10 -0.55 5.24
N CYS A 68 -14.82 -0.52 4.87
CA CYS A 68 -14.17 0.65 4.28
C CYS A 68 -13.24 0.24 3.14
N LEU A 69 -13.12 1.10 2.14
CA LEU A 69 -12.10 1.01 1.10
C LEU A 69 -10.90 1.86 1.51
N GLN A 70 -9.70 1.30 1.37
CA GLN A 70 -8.47 2.00 1.68
C GLN A 70 -7.48 1.93 0.51
N PRO A 71 -7.62 2.79 -0.51
CA PRO A 71 -6.54 2.99 -1.47
C PRO A 71 -5.30 3.55 -0.77
N GLU A 72 -4.13 2.99 -1.09
CA GLU A 72 -2.85 3.44 -0.55
C GLU A 72 -1.77 3.47 -1.63
N VAL A 73 -0.83 4.40 -1.46
CA VAL A 73 0.40 4.48 -2.23
C VAL A 73 1.55 4.25 -1.26
N LEU A 74 2.36 3.22 -1.52
CA LEU A 74 3.43 2.78 -0.65
C LEU A 74 4.78 2.83 -1.39
N LEU A 75 5.71 3.58 -0.83
CA LEU A 75 7.12 3.49 -1.15
C LEU A 75 7.71 2.41 -0.24
N SER A 76 8.05 1.26 -0.80
CA SER A 76 8.67 0.16 -0.07
C SER A 76 10.06 -0.10 -0.63
N MET A 77 11.05 -0.08 0.24
CA MET A 77 12.40 -0.54 -0.14
C MET A 77 12.37 -2.06 -0.19
N LYS A 78 12.81 -2.66 -1.29
CA LYS A 78 12.88 -4.11 -1.44
C LYS A 78 14.33 -4.50 -1.70
N GLY A 79 14.84 -5.49 -0.99
CA GLY A 79 16.24 -5.91 -1.11
C GLY A 79 16.47 -7.33 -0.61
N ALA A 80 17.63 -7.86 -0.98
CA ALA A 80 18.28 -9.02 -0.37
C ALA A 80 19.74 -8.60 -0.20
N GLU A 81 20.30 -8.77 0.99
CA GLU A 81 21.70 -8.45 1.23
C GLU A 81 22.52 -9.62 0.67
N LEU A 82 23.25 -9.39 -0.42
CA LEU A 82 24.24 -10.35 -0.89
C LEU A 82 25.45 -10.23 0.04
N ALA A 83 25.66 -11.21 0.90
CA ALA A 83 26.89 -11.33 1.67
C ALA A 83 28.05 -11.70 0.72
N ASN A 84 28.48 -10.75 -0.11
CA ASN A 84 29.76 -10.89 -0.79
C ASN A 84 30.83 -10.36 0.15
N ASP A 85 31.56 -11.30 0.74
CA ASP A 85 32.84 -11.05 1.40
C ASP A 85 33.81 -10.51 0.34
N GLN A 86 33.85 -9.19 0.19
CA GLN A 86 34.87 -8.47 -0.58
C GLN A 86 35.68 -7.63 0.41
N SER A 87 36.32 -8.30 1.37
CA SER A 87 37.63 -7.87 1.82
C SER A 87 38.63 -8.17 0.71
N ASN A 88 39.39 -7.14 0.33
CA ASN A 88 40.70 -7.13 -0.38
C ASN A 88 40.67 -6.30 -1.67
N ALA A 89 40.84 -4.99 -1.50
CA ALA A 89 41.58 -4.12 -2.41
C ALA A 89 42.91 -3.77 -1.76
#